data_AF-A0A1I5NFB6-F1
#
_entry.id   AF-A0A1I5NFB6-F1
#
_cell.length_a   1.000
_cell.length_b   1.000
_cell.length_c   1.000
_cell.angle_alpha   90.00
_cell.angle_beta   90.00
_cell.angle_gamma   90.00
#
_symmetry.space_group_name_H-M   'P 1'
#
loop_
_entity.id
_entity.type
_entity.pdbx_description
1 polymer ?
#
loop_
_entity_poly.entity_id
_entity_poly.type
_entity_poly.pdbx_seq_one_letter_code
_entity_poly.pdbx_strand_id
1 'polypeptide(L)'
;MIQLIAWLAGSKVGRWISAALLIIASLSLFAARFYAKGKEAEKAKQTQEALNRLRRRMKSDETIARMSAAERRRRLSDGWSR
;
A
#
# COMPACT_ATOMS: atom_id res chain seq x y z
N MET A 1 24.04 -33.06 -20.29
CA MET A 1 23.01 -32.11 -19.83
C MET A 1 22.45 -31.25 -20.96
N ILE A 2 23.29 -30.54 -21.74
CA ILE A 2 22.85 -29.73 -22.89
C ILE A 2 22.13 -30.55 -23.99
N GLN A 3 22.60 -31.76 -24.27
CA GLN A 3 22.00 -32.67 -25.26
C GLN A 3 20.57 -33.11 -24.90
N LEU A 4 20.27 -33.31 -23.61
CA LEU A 4 18.92 -33.66 -23.12
C LEU A 4 17.94 -32.50 -23.26
N ILE A 5 18.41 -31.27 -22.99
CA ILE A 5 17.61 -30.05 -23.14
C ILE A 5 17.29 -29.80 -24.62
N ALA A 6 18.25 -30.03 -25.52
CA ALA A 6 18.05 -29.90 -26.96
C ALA A 6 17.05 -30.94 -27.50
N TRP A 7 17.14 -32.19 -27.02
CA TRP A 7 16.18 -33.24 -27.38
C TRP A 7 14.77 -32.95 -26.86
N LEU A 8 14.66 -32.47 -25.63
CA LEU A 8 13.37 -32.08 -25.03
C LEU A 8 12.77 -30.85 -25.75
N ALA A 9 13.60 -29.87 -26.12
CA ALA A 9 13.20 -28.67 -26.86
C ALA A 9 12.67 -28.99 -28.27
N GLY A 10 13.18 -30.04 -28.91
CA GLY A 10 12.67 -30.54 -30.20
C GLY A 10 11.39 -31.40 -30.06
N SER A 11 11.05 -31.84 -28.86
CA SER A 11 9.90 -32.72 -28.61
C SER A 11 8.58 -31.94 -28.52
N LYS A 12 7.46 -32.61 -28.84
CA LYS A 12 6.12 -32.04 -28.66
C LYS A 12 5.87 -31.60 -27.21
N VAL A 13 6.41 -32.34 -26.23
CA VAL A 13 6.28 -32.05 -24.79
C VAL A 13 7.00 -30.76 -24.41
N GLY A 14 8.23 -30.54 -24.89
CA GLY A 14 8.98 -29.31 -24.63
C GLY A 14 8.26 -28.07 -25.15
N ARG A 15 7.64 -28.14 -26.33
CA ARG A 15 6.83 -27.04 -26.88
C ARG A 15 5.65 -26.67 -25.99
N TRP A 16 4.94 -27.66 -25.44
CA TRP A 16 3.83 -27.40 -24.52
C TRP A 16 4.30 -26.79 -23.20
N ILE A 17 5.43 -27.25 -22.65
CA ILE A 17 6.04 -26.67 -21.44
C ILE A 17 6.45 -25.21 -21.69
N SER A 18 7.11 -24.93 -22.81
CA SER A 18 7.49 -23.55 -23.17
C SER A 18 6.27 -22.65 -23.36
N ALA A 19 5.20 -23.15 -24.00
CA ALA A 19 3.96 -22.40 -24.16
C ALA A 19 3.30 -22.09 -22.80
N ALA A 20 3.25 -23.08 -21.89
CA ALA A 20 2.73 -22.89 -20.55
C ALA A 20 3.55 -21.86 -19.76
N LEU A 21 4.89 -21.93 -19.83
CA LEU A 21 5.77 -20.96 -19.18
C LEU A 21 5.59 -19.55 -19.74
N LEU A 22 5.42 -19.40 -21.05
CA LEU A 22 5.14 -18.09 -21.66
C LEU A 22 3.81 -17.50 -21.18
N ILE A 23 2.77 -18.33 -21.07
CA ILE A 23 1.47 -17.91 -20.53
C ILE A 23 1.62 -17.45 -19.07
N ILE A 24 2.27 -18.25 -18.23
CA ILE A 24 2.50 -17.93 -16.82
C ILE A 24 3.32 -16.63 -16.67
N ALA A 25 4.37 -16.46 -17.48
CA ALA A 25 5.19 -15.26 -17.47
C ALA A 25 4.38 -14.02 -17.87
N SER A 26 3.53 -14.14 -18.89
CA SER A 26 2.65 -13.06 -19.34
C SER A 26 1.64 -12.65 -18.26
N LEU A 27 0.99 -13.62 -17.63
CA LEU A 27 0.05 -13.39 -16.52
C LEU A 27 0.75 -12.73 -15.33
N SER A 28 1.95 -13.19 -14.97
CA SER A 28 2.74 -12.62 -13.88
C SER A 28 3.13 -11.16 -14.13
N LEU A 29 3.52 -10.82 -15.36
CA LEU A 29 3.83 -9.44 -15.76
C LEU A 29 2.60 -8.54 -15.65
N PHE A 30 1.43 -9.03 -16.08
CA PHE A 30 0.18 -8.31 -15.96
C PHE A 30 -0.18 -8.09 -14.48
N ALA A 31 -0.16 -9.14 -13.66
CA ALA A 31 -0.44 -9.06 -12.23
C ALA A 31 0.49 -8.07 -11.51
N ALA A 32 1.79 -8.08 -11.83
CA ALA A 32 2.77 -7.17 -11.25
C ALA A 32 2.45 -5.69 -11.55
N ARG A 33 2.02 -5.38 -12.79
CA ARG A 33 1.61 -4.02 -13.19
C ARG A 33 0.39 -3.54 -12.40
N PHE A 34 -0.61 -4.40 -12.22
CA PHE A 34 -1.80 -4.08 -11.43
C PHE A 34 -1.47 -3.89 -9.94
N TYR A 35 -0.63 -4.77 -9.39
CA TYR A 35 -0.20 -4.68 -8.00
C TYR A 35 0.59 -3.40 -7.72
N ALA A 36 1.51 -3.02 -8.63
CA ALA A 36 2.27 -1.78 -8.51
C ALA A 36 1.36 -0.55 -8.48
N LYS A 37 0.37 -0.48 -9.40
CA LYS A 37 -0.63 0.60 -9.40
C LYS A 37 -1.47 0.64 -8.13
N GLY A 38 -1.91 -0.52 -7.64
CA GLY A 38 -2.65 -0.62 -6.38
C GLY A 38 -1.84 -0.11 -5.19
N LYS A 39 -0.55 -0.47 -5.12
CA LYS A 39 0.36 -0.03 -4.07
C LYS A 39 0.60 1.48 -4.09
N GLU A 40 0.70 2.09 -5.27
CA GLU A 40 0.84 3.55 -5.39
C GLU A 40 -0.41 4.30 -4.97
N ALA A 41 -1.60 3.83 -5.40
CA ALA A 41 -2.86 4.41 -4.98
C ALA A 41 -3.06 4.32 -3.45
N GLU A 42 -2.69 3.19 -2.87
CA GLU A 42 -2.77 2.98 -1.42
C GLU A 42 -1.79 3.87 -0.66
N LYS A 43 -0.55 4.00 -1.14
CA LYS A 43 0.42 4.97 -0.60
C LYS A 43 -0.12 6.39 -0.64
N ALA A 44 -0.71 6.80 -1.76
CA ALA A 44 -1.28 8.15 -1.90
C ALA A 44 -2.40 8.39 -0.88
N LYS A 45 -3.30 7.41 -0.67
CA LYS A 45 -4.33 7.47 0.37
C LYS A 45 -3.72 7.61 1.76
N GLN A 46 -2.74 6.77 2.09
CA GLN A 46 -2.08 6.82 3.40
C GLN A 46 -1.37 8.16 3.64
N THR A 47 -0.71 8.71 2.63
CA THR A 47 -0.10 10.06 2.71
C THR A 47 -1.17 11.12 2.92
N GLN A 48 -2.29 11.06 2.20
CA GLN A 48 -3.39 12.02 2.36
C GLN A 48 -4.01 11.95 3.76
N GLU A 49 -4.20 10.75 4.30
CA GLU A 49 -4.68 10.56 5.66
C GLU A 49 -3.68 11.09 6.70
N ALA A 50 -2.38 10.88 6.49
CA ALA A 50 -1.33 11.42 7.36
C ALA A 50 -1.36 12.97 7.36
N LEU A 51 -1.49 13.60 6.20
CA LEU A 51 -1.62 15.05 6.08
C LEU A 51 -2.89 15.57 6.78
N ASN A 52 -4.02 14.87 6.61
CA ASN A 52 -5.27 15.22 7.30
C ASN A 52 -5.14 15.09 8.83
N ARG A 53 -4.44 14.05 9.32
CA ARG A 53 -4.15 13.89 10.75
C ARG A 53 -3.28 15.04 11.27
N LEU A 54 -2.24 15.42 10.55
CA LEU A 54 -1.38 16.56 10.90
C LEU A 54 -2.17 17.86 10.95
N ARG A 55 -2.99 18.15 9.92
CA ARG A 55 -3.86 19.33 9.90
C ARG A 55 -4.80 19.39 11.09
N ARG A 56 -5.43 18.26 11.45
CA ARG A 56 -6.31 18.18 12.63
C ARG A 56 -5.54 18.44 13.92
N ARG A 57 -4.33 17.89 14.07
CA ARG A 57 -3.48 18.16 15.23
C ARG A 57 -3.11 19.63 15.33
N MET A 58 -2.62 20.24 14.26
CA MET A 58 -2.30 21.67 14.25
C MET A 58 -3.49 22.53 14.65
N LYS A 59 -4.69 22.22 14.14
CA LYS A 59 -5.93 22.93 14.52
C LYS A 59 -6.26 22.76 16.00
N SER A 60 -6.11 21.55 16.54
CA SER A 60 -6.31 21.29 17.97
C SER A 60 -5.28 22.01 18.84
N ASP A 61 -4.00 21.97 18.45
CA ASP A 61 -2.90 22.61 19.16
C ASP A 61 -3.08 24.13 19.17
N GLU A 62 -3.47 24.72 18.04
CA GLU A 62 -3.80 26.13 17.93
C GLU A 62 -5.01 26.49 18.80
N THR A 63 -6.04 25.63 18.85
CA THR A 63 -7.19 25.81 19.74
C THR A 63 -6.76 25.82 21.21
N ILE A 64 -5.88 24.89 21.60
CA ILE A 64 -5.34 24.80 22.96
C ILE A 64 -4.45 26.00 23.29
N ALA A 65 -3.62 26.45 22.35
CA ALA A 65 -2.75 27.62 22.50
C ALA A 65 -3.58 28.90 22.72
N ARG A 66 -4.70 29.04 22.00
CA ARG A 66 -5.63 30.17 22.14
C ARG A 66 -6.55 30.05 23.37
N MET A 67 -6.65 28.88 24.01
CA MET A 67 -7.46 28.70 25.21
C MET A 67 -6.81 29.34 26.44
N SER A 68 -7.63 30.06 27.22
CA SER A 68 -7.25 30.57 28.53
C SER A 68 -6.96 29.43 29.53
N ALA A 69 -6.15 29.70 30.55
CA ALA A 69 -5.82 28.70 31.58
C ALA A 69 -7.06 28.22 32.35
N ALA A 70 -8.06 29.09 32.54
CA ALA A 70 -9.34 28.75 33.16
C ALA A 70 -10.17 27.79 32.29
N GLU A 71 -10.27 28.08 30.98
CA GLU A 71 -10.93 27.19 30.00
C GLU A 71 -10.30 25.79 29.97
N ARG A 72 -8.97 25.75 30.05
CA ARG A 72 -8.19 24.50 30.03
C ARG A 72 -8.48 23.64 31.26
N ARG A 73 -8.54 24.24 32.46
CA ARG A 73 -8.94 23.54 33.69
C ARG A 73 -10.37 23.01 33.61
N ARG A 74 -11.30 23.81 33.10
CA ARG A 74 -12.72 23.43 33.00
C ARG A 74 -12.93 22.22 32.09
N ARG A 75 -12.26 22.18 30.93
CA ARG A 75 -12.29 20.99 30.05
C ARG A 75 -11.68 19.75 30.69
N LEU A 76 -10.63 19.90 31.49
CA LEU A 76 -10.00 18.78 32.20
C LEU A 76 -10.92 18.24 33.31
N SER A 77 -11.61 19.11 34.05
CA SER A 77 -12.58 18.68 35.07
C SER A 77 -13.83 18.02 34.47
N ASP A 78 -14.33 18.55 33.36
CA ASP A 78 -15.55 18.04 32.71
C ASP A 78 -15.29 16.73 31.94
N GLY A 79 -14.06 16.52 31.45
CA GLY A 79 -13.67 15.32 30.71
C GLY A 79 -13.27 14.12 31.59
N TRP A 80 -12.96 14.35 32.87
CA TRP A 80 -12.60 13.30 33.84
C TRP A 80 -13.78 12.85 34.72
N SER A 81 -14.90 13.58 34.70
CA SER A 81 -16.11 13.30 35.50
C SER A 81 -17.17 12.46 34.78
N ARG A 82 -16.83 11.92 33.60
CA ARG A 82 -17.59 10.90 32.87
C ARG A 82 -16.73 9.66 32.66
#